data_AF-A0A923W8T8-F1
#
_entry.id   AF-A0A923W8T8-F1
#
_cell.length_a   1.000
_cell.length_b   1.000
_cell.length_c   1.000
_cell.angle_alpha   90.00
_cell.angle_beta   90.00
_cell.angle_gamma   90.00
#
_symmetry.space_group_name_H-M   'P 1'
#
loop_
_entity.id
_entity.type
_entity.pdbx_description
1 polymer ?
#
loop_
_entity_poly.entity_id
_entity_poly.type
_entity_poly.pdbx_seq_one_letter_code
_entity_poly.pdbx_strand_id
1 'polypeptide(L)'
;NRVDADDAGILARLKAEGAASPADVILLVDAARLWKGDAEGLFKPIKSPLLQAAIPVNLRAKENADGTTWFGFSTRARVVVYDKLKVKKTDVDTYEELADPKNKGLLCTRSGAHPYNLSLFSAVTEHLGDVKAEQWLAGLVANMARPPVGGDTDQIKAVASGECGIALTNTYYLARLMRSTAPEDKLVVDRVGVVFPNQDSWGTHVNIAGAAVAKNSKNAANAVKFMEYLASPEAQNYFANGNNEWPVVASVKVSNPALQAMTGGNFKSETIPVSAIGANQVKVQQMLDRVGYK
;
A
#
# COMPACT_ATOMS: atom_id res chain seq x y z
N ASN A 1 17.51 -7.74 -19.51
CA ASN A 1 17.37 -8.81 -18.49
C ASN A 1 16.45 -8.32 -17.39
N ARG A 2 15.39 -9.09 -17.07
CA ARG A 2 14.47 -8.83 -15.95
C ARG A 2 14.86 -9.73 -14.79
N VAL A 3 14.85 -9.19 -13.58
CA VAL A 3 15.09 -9.93 -12.33
C VAL A 3 13.83 -9.81 -11.49
N ASP A 4 13.26 -10.94 -11.08
CA ASP A 4 12.12 -10.99 -10.19
C ASP A 4 12.55 -11.61 -8.85
N ALA A 5 12.31 -10.90 -7.76
CA ALA A 5 12.50 -11.34 -6.38
C ALA A 5 11.51 -10.57 -5.49
N ASP A 6 11.36 -10.95 -4.22
CA ASP A 6 10.67 -10.07 -3.28
C ASP A 6 11.44 -8.74 -3.12
N ASP A 7 10.73 -7.68 -2.72
CA ASP A 7 11.28 -6.34 -2.67
C ASP A 7 12.49 -6.23 -1.72
N ALA A 8 12.55 -7.02 -0.64
CA ALA A 8 13.69 -7.02 0.27
C ALA A 8 14.92 -7.68 -0.39
N GLY A 9 14.71 -8.75 -1.15
CA GLY A 9 15.71 -9.41 -1.97
C GLY A 9 16.25 -8.50 -3.07
N ILE A 10 15.41 -7.69 -3.71
CA ILE A 10 15.84 -6.68 -4.70
C ILE A 10 16.78 -5.66 -4.06
N LEU A 11 16.41 -5.07 -2.92
CA LEU A 11 17.26 -4.09 -2.23
C LEU A 11 18.57 -4.71 -1.73
N ALA A 12 18.52 -5.92 -1.15
CA ALA A 12 19.71 -6.63 -0.70
C ALA A 12 20.67 -6.94 -1.85
N ARG A 13 20.13 -7.35 -3.01
CA ARG A 13 20.91 -7.60 -4.22
C ARG A 13 21.59 -6.35 -4.73
N LEU A 14 20.87 -5.23 -4.85
CA LEU A 14 21.44 -3.95 -5.31
C LEU A 14 22.61 -3.52 -4.43
N LYS A 15 22.47 -3.70 -3.11
CA LYS A 15 23.52 -3.39 -2.14
C LYS A 15 24.73 -4.30 -2.30
N ALA A 16 24.51 -5.60 -2.47
CA ALA A 16 25.57 -6.58 -2.65
C ALA A 16 26.34 -6.40 -3.97
N GLU A 17 25.64 -6.07 -5.06
CA GLU A 17 26.25 -5.84 -6.37
C GLU A 17 27.01 -4.50 -6.44
N GLY A 18 26.59 -3.49 -5.66
CA GLY A 18 27.27 -2.20 -5.55
C GLY A 18 27.49 -1.54 -6.92
N ALA A 19 28.71 -1.03 -7.15
CA ALA A 19 29.08 -0.32 -8.39
C ALA A 19 29.06 -1.20 -9.66
N ALA A 20 29.09 -2.52 -9.48
CA ALA A 20 29.04 -3.51 -10.55
C ALA A 20 27.61 -3.94 -10.92
N SER A 21 26.59 -3.46 -10.20
CA SER A 21 25.19 -3.79 -10.49
C SER A 21 24.82 -3.41 -11.93
N PRO A 22 24.19 -4.33 -12.69
CA PRO A 22 23.67 -4.05 -14.02
C PRO A 22 22.29 -3.37 -13.98
N ALA A 23 21.74 -3.09 -12.80
CA ALA A 23 20.40 -2.52 -12.66
C ALA A 23 20.35 -1.09 -13.24
N ASP A 24 19.30 -0.82 -14.02
CA ASP A 24 19.00 0.51 -14.55
C ASP A 24 17.73 1.10 -13.92
N VAL A 25 16.66 0.31 -13.88
CA VAL A 25 15.37 0.65 -13.25
C VAL A 25 15.07 -0.35 -12.15
N ILE A 26 14.58 0.16 -11.04
CA ILE A 26 14.17 -0.63 -9.88
C ILE A 26 12.67 -0.42 -9.70
N LEU A 27 11.89 -1.51 -9.73
CA LEU A 27 10.46 -1.49 -9.48
C LEU A 27 10.21 -2.11 -8.10
N LEU A 28 9.50 -1.39 -7.23
CA LEU A 28 9.16 -1.86 -5.90
C LEU A 28 7.69 -1.57 -5.61
N VAL A 29 7.12 -2.40 -4.75
CA VAL A 29 5.78 -2.17 -4.21
C VAL A 29 5.90 -1.67 -2.78
N ASP A 30 5.16 -0.62 -2.43
CA ASP A 30 5.18 0.12 -1.16
C ASP A 30 6.18 1.29 -1.10
N ALA A 31 5.66 2.48 -0.79
CA ALA A 31 6.44 3.71 -0.63
C ALA A 31 7.56 3.57 0.41
N ALA A 32 7.37 2.76 1.44
CA ALA A 32 8.38 2.63 2.45
C ALA A 32 9.59 1.79 2.03
N ARG A 33 9.42 0.85 1.11
CA ARG A 33 10.54 0.16 0.48
C ARG A 33 11.32 1.08 -0.45
N LEU A 34 10.62 1.95 -1.18
CA LEU A 34 11.26 3.02 -1.96
C LEU A 34 12.03 3.96 -1.03
N TRP A 35 11.43 4.41 0.07
CA TRP A 35 12.11 5.24 1.06
C TRP A 35 13.35 4.55 1.63
N LYS A 36 13.26 3.27 2.00
CA LYS A 36 14.41 2.50 2.49
C LYS A 36 15.54 2.43 1.46
N GLY A 37 15.21 2.11 0.21
CA GLY A 37 16.21 2.07 -0.87
C GLY A 37 16.87 3.43 -1.09
N ASP A 38 16.10 4.50 -0.99
CA ASP A 38 16.58 5.87 -1.11
C ASP A 38 17.48 6.29 0.06
N ALA A 39 17.08 5.98 1.30
CA ALA A 39 17.85 6.22 2.51
C ALA A 39 19.18 5.44 2.52
N GLU A 40 19.21 4.26 1.89
CA GLU A 40 20.44 3.48 1.69
C GLU A 40 21.27 3.94 0.47
N GLY A 41 20.85 5.01 -0.23
CA GLY A 41 21.58 5.58 -1.36
C GLY A 41 21.57 4.72 -2.62
N LEU A 42 20.60 3.81 -2.75
CA LEU A 42 20.53 2.85 -3.86
C LEU A 42 19.93 3.47 -5.13
N PHE A 43 19.37 4.67 -5.05
CA PHE A 43 18.73 5.34 -6.17
C PHE A 43 19.50 6.57 -6.64
N LYS A 44 19.38 6.87 -7.92
CA LYS A 44 19.93 8.07 -8.56
C LYS A 44 18.84 9.12 -8.66
N PRO A 45 19.05 10.36 -8.14
CA PRO A 45 18.11 11.44 -8.38
C PRO A 45 18.07 11.80 -9.87
N ILE A 46 16.87 12.07 -10.38
CA ILE A 46 16.63 12.45 -11.77
C ILE A 46 15.82 13.74 -11.86
N LYS A 47 16.02 14.48 -12.95
CA LYS A 47 15.21 15.65 -13.32
C LYS A 47 14.43 15.30 -14.58
N SER A 48 13.12 15.20 -14.46
CA SER A 48 12.20 14.95 -15.59
C SER A 48 10.96 15.83 -15.41
N PRO A 49 10.80 16.89 -16.23
CA PRO A 49 9.60 17.71 -16.23
C PRO A 49 8.33 16.90 -16.52
N LEU A 50 8.44 15.85 -17.35
CA LEU A 50 7.33 14.95 -17.67
C LEU A 50 6.83 14.21 -16.42
N LEU A 51 7.75 13.59 -15.67
CA LEU A 51 7.38 12.89 -14.43
C LEU A 51 6.86 13.86 -13.35
N GLN A 52 7.45 15.05 -13.24
CA GLN A 52 7.00 16.07 -12.29
C GLN A 52 5.59 16.58 -12.60
N ALA A 53 5.25 16.71 -13.88
CA ALA A 53 3.92 17.14 -14.31
C ALA A 53 2.88 16.01 -14.20
N ALA A 54 3.27 14.77 -14.52
CA ALA A 54 2.34 13.65 -14.54
C ALA A 54 2.03 13.07 -13.16
N ILE A 55 3.01 13.09 -12.23
CA ILE A 55 2.93 12.37 -10.96
C ILE A 55 2.76 13.36 -9.79
N PRO A 56 1.64 13.28 -9.04
CA PRO A 56 1.36 14.16 -7.91
C PRO A 56 2.49 14.17 -6.88
N VAL A 57 2.71 15.34 -6.25
CA VAL A 57 3.82 15.56 -5.29
C VAL A 57 3.77 14.60 -4.09
N ASN A 58 2.58 14.20 -3.65
CA ASN A 58 2.38 13.27 -2.55
C ASN A 58 2.68 11.81 -2.91
N LEU A 59 2.90 11.48 -4.19
CA LEU A 59 3.16 10.13 -4.71
C LEU A 59 4.59 9.95 -5.24
N ARG A 60 5.51 10.85 -4.90
CA ARG A 60 6.93 10.79 -5.30
C ARG A 60 7.85 11.20 -4.15
N ALA A 61 9.14 10.96 -4.31
CA ALA A 61 10.14 11.42 -3.36
C ALA A 61 10.14 12.95 -3.26
N LYS A 62 10.57 13.48 -2.11
CA LYS A 62 10.82 14.91 -1.98
C LYS A 62 11.96 15.29 -2.92
N GLU A 63 11.73 16.32 -3.72
CA GLU A 63 12.74 16.84 -4.61
C GLU A 63 13.87 17.55 -3.84
N ASN A 64 15.11 17.31 -4.27
CA ASN A 64 16.30 17.98 -3.79
C ASN A 64 17.03 18.67 -4.96
N ALA A 65 18.19 19.30 -4.69
CA ALA A 65 18.96 20.02 -5.70
C ALA A 65 19.36 19.16 -6.92
N ASP A 66 19.53 17.85 -6.72
CA ASP A 66 19.92 16.89 -7.74
C ASP A 66 18.72 16.26 -8.46
N GLY A 67 17.51 16.38 -7.91
CA GLY A 67 16.26 15.93 -8.50
C GLY A 67 15.39 15.09 -7.55
N THR A 68 14.59 14.21 -8.13
CA THR A 68 13.70 13.27 -7.41
C THR A 68 14.22 11.84 -7.59
N THR A 69 14.29 11.06 -6.52
CA THR A 69 14.94 9.74 -6.49
C THR A 69 14.01 8.58 -6.89
N TRP A 70 12.71 8.73 -6.64
CA TRP A 70 11.70 7.73 -7.02
C TRP A 70 10.33 8.36 -7.24
N PHE A 71 9.49 7.65 -7.99
CA PHE A 71 8.14 8.08 -8.34
C PHE A 71 7.16 6.89 -8.26
N GLY A 72 5.92 7.13 -7.83
CA GLY A 72 4.84 6.16 -7.90
C GLY A 72 4.23 6.07 -9.30
N PHE A 73 3.76 4.89 -9.70
CA PHE A 73 3.15 4.61 -11.00
C PHE A 73 1.80 3.91 -10.94
N SER A 74 1.40 3.41 -9.76
CA SER A 74 0.03 3.00 -9.48
C SER A 74 -0.27 3.25 -8.00
N THR A 75 -1.55 3.32 -7.65
CA THR A 75 -2.01 3.46 -6.27
C THR A 75 -2.97 2.34 -5.88
N ARG A 76 -2.87 1.94 -4.62
CA ARG A 76 -3.78 1.03 -3.95
C ARG A 76 -4.25 1.65 -2.64
N ALA A 77 -5.49 1.35 -2.24
CA ALA A 77 -5.99 1.72 -0.94
C ALA A 77 -5.91 0.50 0.00
N ARG A 78 -5.55 0.74 1.26
CA ARG A 78 -5.63 -0.28 2.31
C ARG A 78 -6.95 -0.09 3.06
N VAL A 79 -7.90 -0.97 2.80
CA VAL A 79 -9.31 -0.86 3.20
C VAL A 79 -9.63 -1.87 4.29
N VAL A 80 -10.81 -1.70 4.89
CA VAL A 80 -11.38 -2.68 5.81
C VAL A 80 -12.38 -3.55 5.05
N VAL A 81 -12.28 -4.87 5.22
CA VAL A 81 -13.35 -5.80 4.87
C VAL A 81 -13.99 -6.34 6.14
N TYR A 82 -15.30 -6.57 6.10
CA TYR A 82 -16.05 -7.02 7.27
C TYR A 82 -17.14 -8.03 6.91
N ASP A 83 -17.52 -8.88 7.87
CA ASP A 83 -18.64 -9.81 7.73
C ASP A 83 -19.96 -9.04 7.84
N LYS A 84 -20.71 -8.95 6.74
CA LYS A 84 -21.97 -8.19 6.65
C LYS A 84 -23.04 -8.66 7.64
N LEU A 85 -22.95 -9.90 8.13
CA LEU A 85 -23.93 -10.43 9.09
C LEU A 85 -23.56 -10.17 10.55
N LYS A 86 -22.28 -9.91 10.85
CA LYS A 86 -21.78 -9.80 12.23
C LYS A 86 -21.36 -8.39 12.61
N VAL A 87 -20.91 -7.59 11.64
CA VAL A 87 -20.31 -6.27 11.89
C VAL A 87 -21.09 -5.23 11.11
N LYS A 88 -21.45 -4.12 11.77
CA LYS A 88 -22.07 -2.99 11.08
C LYS A 88 -20.99 -2.17 10.41
N LYS A 89 -21.30 -1.57 9.26
CA LYS A 89 -20.38 -0.70 8.53
C LYS A 89 -19.81 0.42 9.42
N THR A 90 -20.66 1.02 10.25
CA THR A 90 -20.34 2.12 11.17
C THR A 90 -19.55 1.69 12.41
N ASP A 91 -19.20 0.41 12.53
CA ASP A 91 -18.32 -0.06 13.61
C ASP A 91 -16.86 -0.22 13.15
N VAL A 92 -16.61 0.04 11.87
CA VAL A 92 -15.33 -0.14 11.17
C VAL A 92 -15.11 0.89 10.06
N ASP A 93 -15.75 2.06 10.14
CA ASP A 93 -15.66 3.09 9.10
C ASP A 93 -14.48 4.05 9.26
N THR A 94 -13.73 3.88 10.34
CA THR A 94 -12.41 4.48 10.54
C THR A 94 -11.38 3.42 10.93
N TYR A 95 -10.09 3.70 10.71
CA TYR A 95 -9.03 2.82 11.20
C TYR A 95 -9.00 2.77 12.73
N GLU A 96 -9.31 3.88 13.38
CA GLU A 96 -9.34 4.06 14.83
C GLU A 96 -10.35 3.10 15.49
N GLU A 97 -11.52 2.90 14.89
CA GLU A 97 -12.55 1.98 15.39
C GLU A 97 -12.12 0.51 15.42
N LEU A 98 -11.12 0.12 14.63
CA LEU A 98 -10.60 -1.25 14.67
C LEU A 98 -10.03 -1.62 16.04
N ALA A 99 -9.64 -0.62 16.85
CA ALA A 99 -9.14 -0.78 18.21
C ALA A 99 -10.23 -0.66 19.29
N ASP A 100 -11.48 -0.37 18.92
CA ASP A 100 -12.59 -0.25 19.86
C ASP A 100 -12.89 -1.63 20.52
N PRO A 101 -13.03 -1.72 21.85
CA PRO A 101 -13.40 -2.96 22.54
C PRO A 101 -14.64 -3.67 22.01
N LYS A 102 -15.57 -2.98 21.32
CA LYS A 102 -16.72 -3.61 20.63
C LYS A 102 -16.28 -4.64 19.59
N ASN A 103 -15.09 -4.47 19.02
CA ASN A 103 -14.50 -5.31 17.98
C ASN A 103 -13.62 -6.45 18.55
N LYS A 104 -13.68 -6.71 19.87
CA LYS A 104 -12.85 -7.73 20.52
C LYS A 104 -13.06 -9.12 19.94
N GLY A 105 -11.96 -9.76 19.56
CA GLY A 105 -11.96 -11.10 18.97
C GLY A 105 -12.51 -11.16 17.54
N LEU A 106 -12.66 -10.01 16.86
CA LEU A 106 -13.17 -9.93 15.50
C LEU A 106 -12.10 -9.59 14.46
N LEU A 107 -10.91 -9.13 14.86
CA LEU A 107 -9.90 -8.67 13.90
C LEU A 107 -8.99 -9.83 13.44
N CYS A 108 -8.98 -10.09 12.14
CA CYS A 108 -7.92 -10.84 11.47
C CYS A 108 -6.96 -9.89 10.78
N THR A 109 -5.69 -10.24 10.83
CA THR A 109 -4.65 -9.47 10.16
C THR A 109 -3.46 -10.36 9.86
N ARG A 110 -2.66 -9.91 8.91
CA ARG A 110 -1.33 -10.45 8.69
C ARG A 110 -0.33 -9.81 9.64
N SER A 111 0.93 -10.27 9.59
CA SER A 111 1.99 -9.72 10.44
C SER A 111 2.03 -8.20 10.43
N GLY A 112 2.18 -7.60 11.61
CA GLY A 112 2.31 -6.14 11.78
C GLY A 112 3.53 -5.59 11.05
N ALA A 113 4.61 -6.38 11.01
CA ALA A 113 5.86 -6.06 10.31
C ALA A 113 5.74 -6.16 8.78
N HIS A 114 4.59 -6.57 8.25
CA HIS A 114 4.40 -6.55 6.81
C HIS A 114 4.39 -5.10 6.29
N PRO A 115 5.09 -4.76 5.19
CA PRO A 115 5.21 -3.37 4.72
C PRO A 115 3.89 -2.62 4.56
N TYR A 116 2.83 -3.29 4.10
CA TYR A 116 1.51 -2.65 3.97
C TYR A 116 0.93 -2.21 5.32
N ASN A 117 1.14 -3.01 6.37
CA ASN A 117 0.72 -2.66 7.73
C ASN A 117 1.62 -1.58 8.29
N LEU A 118 2.96 -1.71 8.18
CA LEU A 118 3.89 -0.67 8.61
C LEU A 118 3.57 0.70 7.98
N SER A 119 3.23 0.74 6.69
CA SER A 119 2.89 1.98 6.00
C SER A 119 1.54 2.55 6.44
N LEU A 120 0.50 1.72 6.60
CA LEU A 120 -0.76 2.18 7.20
C LEU A 120 -0.56 2.70 8.62
N PHE A 121 0.16 1.95 9.46
CA PHE A 121 0.38 2.30 10.86
C PHE A 121 1.24 3.55 10.98
N SER A 122 2.18 3.77 10.06
CA SER A 122 2.96 5.01 9.97
C SER A 122 2.07 6.21 9.61
N ALA A 123 1.13 6.04 8.66
CA ALA A 123 0.18 7.09 8.34
C ALA A 123 -0.75 7.42 9.52
N VAL A 124 -1.33 6.40 10.17
CA VAL A 124 -2.14 6.58 11.37
C VAL A 124 -1.32 7.22 12.49
N THR A 125 -0.04 6.87 12.64
CA THR A 125 0.86 7.51 13.61
C THR A 125 1.05 8.99 13.33
N GLU A 126 1.16 9.40 12.07
CA GLU A 126 1.26 10.83 11.75
C GLU A 126 -0.04 11.61 12.01
N HIS A 127 -1.20 10.99 11.79
CA HIS A 127 -2.49 11.63 12.09
C HIS A 127 -2.78 11.71 13.59
N LEU A 128 -2.45 10.66 14.35
CA LEU A 128 -2.81 10.55 15.77
C LEU A 128 -1.72 11.02 16.74
N GLY A 129 -0.47 11.01 16.31
CA GLY A 129 0.71 11.16 17.16
C GLY A 129 1.08 9.88 17.92
N ASP A 130 2.35 9.80 18.32
CA ASP A 130 2.99 8.58 18.82
C ASP A 130 2.22 7.89 19.97
N VAL A 131 1.77 8.63 20.97
CA VAL A 131 1.10 8.06 22.16
C VAL A 131 -0.23 7.42 21.79
N LYS A 132 -1.07 8.12 21.01
CA LYS A 132 -2.38 7.61 20.61
C LYS A 132 -2.26 6.46 19.61
N ALA A 133 -1.24 6.51 18.74
CA ALA A 133 -0.97 5.44 17.79
C ALA A 133 -0.56 4.15 18.49
N GLU A 134 0.30 4.22 19.52
CA GLU A 134 0.69 3.02 20.28
C GLU A 134 -0.49 2.43 21.05
N GLN A 135 -1.36 3.27 21.64
CA GLN A 135 -2.60 2.82 22.27
C GLN A 135 -3.55 2.16 21.27
N TRP A 136 -3.68 2.74 20.08
CA TRP A 136 -4.47 2.18 18.99
C TRP A 136 -3.93 0.80 18.56
N LEU A 137 -2.61 0.67 18.34
CA LEU A 137 -1.98 -0.61 17.99
C LEU A 137 -2.19 -1.66 19.09
N ALA A 138 -2.09 -1.29 20.37
CA ALA A 138 -2.41 -2.19 21.47
C ALA A 138 -3.88 -2.65 21.45
N GLY A 139 -4.81 -1.74 21.11
CA GLY A 139 -6.21 -2.09 20.92
C GLY A 139 -6.45 -3.03 19.73
N LEU A 140 -5.71 -2.87 18.61
CA LEU A 140 -5.74 -3.83 17.52
C LEU A 140 -5.34 -5.23 17.98
N VAL A 141 -4.24 -5.34 18.73
CA VAL A 141 -3.76 -6.62 19.31
C VAL A 141 -4.81 -7.22 20.25
N ALA A 142 -5.40 -6.41 21.12
CA ALA A 142 -6.45 -6.86 22.04
C ALA A 142 -7.71 -7.36 21.31
N ASN A 143 -7.94 -6.88 20.09
CA ASN A 143 -9.09 -7.22 19.27
C ASN A 143 -8.86 -8.38 18.30
N MET A 144 -7.64 -8.93 18.23
CA MET A 144 -7.33 -10.03 17.33
C MET A 144 -8.14 -11.29 17.67
N ALA A 145 -8.76 -11.88 16.65
CA ALA A 145 -9.43 -13.18 16.75
C ALA A 145 -8.44 -14.35 16.87
N ARG A 146 -7.22 -14.16 16.34
CA ARG A 146 -6.16 -15.15 16.25
C ARG A 146 -4.80 -14.46 16.05
N PRO A 147 -3.67 -15.15 16.32
CA PRO A 147 -2.36 -14.63 15.93
C PRO A 147 -2.25 -14.32 14.42
N PRO A 148 -1.50 -13.28 14.03
CA PRO A 148 -1.33 -12.93 12.63
C PRO A 148 -0.77 -14.06 11.76
N VAL A 149 -1.39 -14.32 10.61
CA VAL A 149 -1.00 -15.40 9.69
C VAL A 149 -1.49 -15.14 8.27
N GLY A 150 -0.77 -15.64 7.26
CA GLY A 150 -1.21 -15.56 5.86
C GLY A 150 -1.08 -14.18 5.21
N GLY A 151 -1.63 -14.06 4.00
CA GLY A 151 -1.70 -12.82 3.23
C GLY A 151 -3.07 -12.15 3.29
N ASP A 152 -3.20 -11.01 2.62
CA ASP A 152 -4.44 -10.23 2.54
C ASP A 152 -5.64 -11.04 1.98
N THR A 153 -5.43 -11.89 0.96
CA THR A 153 -6.49 -12.78 0.45
C THR A 153 -6.95 -13.78 1.51
N ASP A 154 -6.04 -14.30 2.33
CA ASP A 154 -6.40 -15.22 3.42
C ASP A 154 -7.22 -14.50 4.49
N GLN A 155 -6.97 -13.21 4.74
CA GLN A 155 -7.77 -12.45 5.69
C GLN A 155 -9.18 -12.19 5.16
N ILE A 156 -9.33 -11.87 3.87
CA ILE A 156 -10.66 -11.74 3.25
C ILE A 156 -11.43 -13.05 3.38
N LYS A 157 -10.77 -14.18 3.10
CA LYS A 157 -11.38 -15.52 3.22
C LYS A 157 -11.73 -15.88 4.66
N ALA A 158 -10.91 -15.49 5.65
CA ALA A 158 -11.18 -15.68 7.07
C ALA A 158 -12.41 -14.87 7.55
N VAL A 159 -12.59 -13.65 7.03
CA VAL A 159 -13.82 -12.88 7.27
C VAL A 159 -15.04 -13.56 6.64
N ALA A 160 -14.91 -14.03 5.40
CA ALA A 160 -16.00 -14.72 4.71
C ALA A 160 -16.38 -16.07 5.34
N SER A 161 -15.43 -16.82 5.90
CA SER A 161 -15.71 -18.07 6.62
C SER A 161 -16.30 -17.82 8.01
N GLY A 162 -16.22 -16.58 8.51
CA GLY A 162 -16.67 -16.19 9.83
C GLY A 162 -15.67 -16.52 10.95
N GLU A 163 -14.44 -16.92 10.62
CA GLU A 163 -13.31 -17.07 11.57
C GLU A 163 -13.04 -15.76 12.31
N CYS A 164 -13.27 -14.63 11.63
CA CYS A 164 -13.21 -13.28 12.19
C CYS A 164 -14.28 -12.39 11.54
N GLY A 165 -14.53 -11.23 12.14
CA GLY A 165 -15.52 -10.28 11.65
C GLY A 165 -14.93 -9.17 10.77
N ILE A 166 -13.63 -8.91 10.86
CA ILE A 166 -12.98 -7.71 10.33
C ILE A 166 -11.58 -8.07 9.84
N ALA A 167 -11.13 -7.48 8.72
CA ALA A 167 -9.75 -7.54 8.29
C ALA A 167 -9.30 -6.31 7.50
N LEU A 168 -7.98 -6.07 7.53
CA LEU A 168 -7.32 -5.10 6.66
C LEU A 168 -6.83 -5.77 5.37
N THR A 169 -7.07 -5.14 4.22
CA THR A 169 -6.64 -5.66 2.92
C THR A 169 -6.39 -4.54 1.92
N ASN A 170 -5.46 -4.75 0.97
CA ASN A 170 -5.38 -3.88 -0.19
C ASN A 170 -6.52 -4.17 -1.17
N THR A 171 -7.08 -3.10 -1.76
CA THR A 171 -8.23 -3.18 -2.67
C THR A 171 -8.06 -4.15 -3.84
N TYR A 172 -6.87 -4.23 -4.43
CA TYR A 172 -6.62 -5.10 -5.58
C TYR A 172 -6.80 -6.60 -5.27
N TYR A 173 -6.62 -7.03 -4.02
CA TYR A 173 -6.90 -8.43 -3.64
C TYR A 173 -8.39 -8.73 -3.65
N LEU A 174 -9.22 -7.82 -3.13
CA LEU A 174 -10.67 -7.96 -3.20
C LEU A 174 -11.16 -7.84 -4.64
N ALA A 175 -10.62 -6.88 -5.41
CA ALA A 175 -10.95 -6.75 -6.83
C ALA A 175 -10.63 -8.01 -7.64
N ARG A 176 -9.52 -8.69 -7.34
CA ARG A 176 -9.17 -9.97 -7.96
C ARG A 176 -10.20 -11.06 -7.67
N LEU A 177 -10.70 -11.14 -6.43
CA LEU A 177 -11.77 -12.07 -6.07
C LEU A 177 -13.09 -11.71 -6.77
N MET A 178 -13.45 -10.42 -6.81
CA MET A 178 -14.65 -9.93 -7.51
C MET A 178 -14.64 -10.23 -9.02
N ARG A 179 -13.46 -10.29 -9.62
CA ARG A 179 -13.26 -10.62 -11.04
C ARG A 179 -13.07 -12.11 -11.30
N SER A 180 -12.97 -12.94 -10.26
CA SER A 180 -12.78 -14.38 -10.38
C SER A 180 -14.06 -15.04 -10.89
N THR A 181 -13.91 -16.05 -11.74
CA THR A 181 -15.03 -16.90 -12.19
C THR A 181 -15.26 -18.09 -11.27
N ALA A 182 -14.32 -18.36 -10.36
CA ALA A 182 -14.36 -19.48 -9.44
C ALA A 182 -15.56 -19.37 -8.47
N PRO A 183 -16.41 -20.40 -8.32
CA PRO A 183 -17.59 -20.35 -7.45
C PRO A 183 -17.25 -20.00 -5.99
N GLU A 184 -16.14 -20.50 -5.46
CA GLU A 184 -15.68 -20.26 -4.10
C GLU A 184 -15.30 -18.79 -3.83
N ASP A 185 -14.72 -18.10 -4.82
CA ASP A 185 -14.37 -16.69 -4.68
C ASP A 185 -15.62 -15.80 -4.74
N LYS A 186 -16.64 -16.19 -5.51
CA LYS A 186 -17.94 -15.49 -5.54
C LYS A 186 -18.63 -15.55 -4.19
N LEU A 187 -18.66 -16.73 -3.55
CA LEU A 187 -19.20 -16.88 -2.19
C LEU A 187 -18.47 -16.02 -1.17
N VAL A 188 -17.15 -15.88 -1.30
CA VAL A 188 -16.35 -14.99 -0.45
C VAL A 188 -16.77 -13.53 -0.63
N VAL A 189 -16.87 -13.06 -1.88
CA VAL A 189 -17.26 -11.68 -2.20
C VAL A 189 -18.69 -11.37 -1.74
N ASP A 190 -19.61 -12.32 -1.92
CA ASP A 190 -21.01 -12.18 -1.49
C ASP A 190 -21.15 -12.08 0.03
N ARG A 191 -20.19 -12.61 0.79
CA ARG A 191 -20.22 -12.58 2.25
C ARG A 191 -19.66 -11.30 2.86
N VAL A 192 -18.64 -10.71 2.23
CA VAL A 192 -17.94 -9.55 2.81
C VAL A 192 -18.56 -8.22 2.36
N GLY A 193 -18.42 -7.21 3.21
CA GLY A 193 -18.55 -5.80 2.88
C GLY A 193 -17.16 -5.16 2.83
N VAL A 194 -17.06 -3.99 2.22
CA VAL A 194 -15.82 -3.19 2.17
C VAL A 194 -16.09 -1.77 2.63
N VAL A 195 -15.17 -1.21 3.40
CA VAL A 195 -15.18 0.19 3.81
C VAL A 195 -13.85 0.83 3.43
N PHE A 196 -13.96 1.98 2.78
CA PHE A 196 -12.88 2.96 2.59
C PHE A 196 -12.88 3.84 3.85
N PRO A 197 -11.91 3.68 4.76
CA PRO A 197 -12.03 4.32 6.07
C PRO A 197 -11.83 5.84 6.02
N ASN A 198 -12.25 6.51 7.09
CA ASN A 198 -11.94 7.91 7.41
C ASN A 198 -12.46 8.93 6.38
N GLN A 199 -13.59 8.63 5.71
CA GLN A 199 -14.14 9.51 4.66
C GLN A 199 -14.58 10.88 5.20
N ASP A 200 -15.04 10.94 6.45
CA ASP A 200 -15.47 12.18 7.11
C ASP A 200 -14.31 12.96 7.75
N SER A 201 -13.10 12.40 7.77
CA SER A 201 -11.92 13.00 8.39
C SER A 201 -10.78 13.18 7.39
N TRP A 202 -9.72 12.39 7.46
CA TRP A 202 -8.50 12.58 6.68
C TRP A 202 -8.45 11.74 5.40
N GLY A 203 -9.37 10.79 5.19
CA GLY A 203 -9.47 9.96 4.00
C GLY A 203 -8.79 8.59 4.15
N THR A 204 -8.95 7.72 3.15
CA THR A 204 -8.39 6.37 3.17
C THR A 204 -6.88 6.39 2.89
N HIS A 205 -6.13 5.57 3.62
CA HIS A 205 -4.70 5.35 3.37
C HIS A 205 -4.49 4.77 1.97
N VAL A 206 -3.68 5.48 1.17
CA VAL A 206 -3.25 5.05 -0.15
C VAL A 206 -1.74 4.87 -0.18
N ASN A 207 -1.30 3.87 -0.92
CA ASN A 207 0.11 3.55 -1.11
C ASN A 207 0.37 3.24 -2.59
N ILE A 208 1.64 3.14 -2.98
CA ILE A 208 2.05 3.07 -4.39
C ILE A 208 2.76 1.75 -4.72
N ALA A 209 2.77 1.41 -6.01
CA ALA A 209 3.91 0.75 -6.63
C ALA A 209 4.69 1.82 -7.39
N GLY A 210 6.01 1.78 -7.32
CA GLY A 210 6.86 2.84 -7.86
C GLY A 210 8.14 2.35 -8.49
N ALA A 211 8.84 3.28 -9.11
CA ALA A 211 10.11 3.03 -9.75
C ALA A 211 11.16 4.08 -9.37
N ALA A 212 12.42 3.65 -9.45
CA ALA A 212 13.60 4.48 -9.29
C ALA A 212 14.64 4.13 -10.34
N VAL A 213 15.50 5.10 -10.69
CA VAL A 213 16.72 4.82 -11.44
C VAL A 213 17.77 4.32 -10.46
N ALA A 214 18.42 3.20 -10.75
CA ALA A 214 19.45 2.64 -9.89
C ALA A 214 20.67 3.58 -9.79
N LYS A 215 21.27 3.67 -8.60
CA LYS A 215 22.43 4.55 -8.31
C LYS A 215 23.55 4.41 -9.33
N ASN A 216 23.87 3.17 -9.69
CA ASN A 216 24.99 2.79 -10.55
C ASN A 216 24.59 2.48 -12.00
N SER A 217 23.36 2.84 -12.40
CA SER A 217 22.83 2.64 -13.75
C SER A 217 23.81 3.12 -14.82
N LYS A 218 24.11 2.23 -15.76
CA LYS A 218 24.95 2.55 -16.94
C LYS A 218 24.12 3.12 -18.08
N ASN A 219 22.79 3.01 -17.99
CA ASN A 219 21.85 3.46 -19.01
C ASN A 219 20.79 4.43 -18.46
N ALA A 220 21.21 5.37 -17.60
CA ALA A 220 20.31 6.23 -16.85
C ALA A 220 19.33 7.03 -17.74
N ALA A 221 19.75 7.47 -18.92
CA ALA A 221 18.87 8.19 -19.85
C ALA A 221 17.70 7.32 -20.34
N ASN A 222 17.93 6.04 -20.65
CA ASN A 222 16.86 5.13 -21.05
C ASN A 222 16.03 4.66 -19.84
N ALA A 223 16.64 4.57 -18.65
CA ALA A 223 15.90 4.33 -17.41
C ALA A 223 14.86 5.44 -17.14
N VAL A 224 15.25 6.70 -17.32
CA VAL A 224 14.34 7.86 -17.24
C VAL A 224 13.23 7.75 -18.29
N LYS A 225 13.56 7.47 -19.56
CA LYS A 225 12.55 7.29 -20.62
C LYS A 225 11.56 6.17 -20.31
N PHE A 226 12.02 5.07 -19.71
CA PHE A 226 11.14 3.98 -19.31
C PHE A 226 10.17 4.42 -18.20
N MET A 227 10.66 5.18 -17.21
CA MET A 227 9.79 5.76 -16.18
C MET A 227 8.79 6.77 -16.77
N GLU A 228 9.22 7.61 -17.71
CA GLU A 228 8.32 8.53 -18.44
C GLU A 228 7.24 7.75 -19.23
N TYR A 229 7.63 6.63 -19.85
CA TYR A 229 6.67 5.71 -20.48
C TYR A 229 5.68 5.14 -19.46
N LEU A 230 6.12 4.72 -18.27
CA LEU A 230 5.20 4.24 -17.22
C LEU A 230 4.17 5.29 -16.80
N ALA A 231 4.47 6.58 -16.95
CA ALA A 231 3.54 7.68 -16.73
C ALA A 231 2.65 8.01 -17.94
N SER A 232 2.76 7.30 -19.07
CA SER A 232 1.86 7.49 -20.21
C SER A 232 0.46 6.92 -19.93
N PRO A 233 -0.60 7.43 -20.57
CA PRO A 233 -1.95 6.88 -20.42
C PRO A 233 -2.06 5.39 -20.70
N GLU A 234 -1.38 4.90 -21.75
CA GLU A 234 -1.41 3.50 -22.15
C GLU A 234 -0.74 2.61 -21.09
N ALA A 235 0.43 3.03 -20.60
CA ALA A 235 1.15 2.30 -19.58
C ALA A 235 0.43 2.33 -18.24
N GLN A 236 -0.17 3.47 -17.85
CA GLN A 236 -1.00 3.57 -16.64
C GLN A 236 -2.20 2.61 -16.70
N ASN A 237 -2.87 2.50 -17.85
CA ASN A 237 -3.94 1.53 -18.02
C ASN A 237 -3.43 0.08 -17.98
N TYR A 238 -2.31 -0.23 -18.62
CA TYR A 238 -1.76 -1.58 -18.61
C TYR A 238 -1.23 -1.99 -17.22
N PHE A 239 -0.41 -1.13 -16.61
CA PHE A 239 0.30 -1.39 -15.36
C PHE A 239 -0.61 -1.29 -14.14
N ALA A 240 -1.30 -0.16 -13.95
CA ALA A 240 -2.14 0.04 -12.78
C ALA A 240 -3.44 -0.75 -12.89
N ASN A 241 -4.24 -0.50 -13.93
CA ASN A 241 -5.54 -1.15 -14.08
C ASN A 241 -5.42 -2.65 -14.38
N GLY A 242 -4.38 -3.09 -15.09
CA GLY A 242 -4.08 -4.52 -15.27
C GLY A 242 -3.88 -5.28 -13.95
N ASN A 243 -3.38 -4.61 -12.90
CA ASN A 243 -3.24 -5.16 -11.56
C ASN A 243 -4.41 -4.85 -10.62
N ASN A 244 -5.51 -4.28 -11.11
CA ASN A 244 -6.62 -3.75 -10.28
C ASN A 244 -6.20 -2.64 -9.31
N GLU A 245 -5.32 -1.76 -9.76
CA GLU A 245 -4.90 -0.55 -9.05
C GLU A 245 -5.38 0.70 -9.81
N TRP A 246 -5.30 1.86 -9.16
CA TRP A 246 -5.62 3.14 -9.78
C TRP A 246 -4.37 3.79 -10.39
N PRO A 247 -4.49 4.42 -11.57
CA PRO A 247 -3.46 5.29 -12.11
C PRO A 247 -3.06 6.39 -11.14
N VAL A 248 -1.78 6.76 -11.13
CA VAL A 248 -1.30 7.97 -10.43
C VAL A 248 -1.54 9.24 -11.23
N VAL A 249 -1.60 9.11 -12.56
CA VAL A 249 -1.76 10.24 -13.47
C VAL A 249 -3.23 10.65 -13.49
N ALA A 250 -3.53 11.82 -12.92
CA ALA A 250 -4.90 12.27 -12.64
C ALA A 250 -5.83 12.33 -13.86
N SER A 251 -5.28 12.61 -15.05
CA SER A 251 -6.03 12.66 -16.31
C SER A 251 -6.41 11.27 -16.84
N VAL A 252 -5.72 10.20 -16.42
CA VAL A 252 -5.99 8.84 -16.86
C VAL A 252 -7.18 8.29 -16.09
N LYS A 253 -8.26 7.99 -16.81
CA LYS A 253 -9.44 7.31 -16.27
C LYS A 253 -9.46 5.89 -16.78
N VAL A 254 -9.60 4.94 -15.87
CA VAL A 254 -9.68 3.51 -16.20
C VAL A 254 -11.05 2.98 -15.82
N SER A 255 -11.61 2.14 -16.70
CA SER A 255 -12.85 1.43 -16.41
C SER A 255 -12.52 0.08 -15.79
N ASN A 256 -12.53 0.02 -14.46
CA ASN A 256 -12.38 -1.22 -13.70
C ASN A 256 -13.67 -1.49 -12.92
N PRO A 257 -14.49 -2.47 -13.34
CA PRO A 257 -15.78 -2.73 -12.71
C PRO A 257 -15.68 -3.05 -11.21
N ALA A 258 -14.64 -3.77 -10.79
CA ALA A 258 -14.46 -4.11 -9.38
C ALA A 258 -14.09 -2.88 -8.54
N LEU A 259 -13.20 -2.02 -9.02
CA LEU A 259 -12.85 -0.78 -8.31
C LEU A 259 -14.04 0.18 -8.24
N GLN A 260 -14.83 0.28 -9.31
CA GLN A 260 -16.06 1.08 -9.33
C GLN A 260 -17.10 0.54 -8.34
N ALA A 261 -17.33 -0.77 -8.32
CA ALA A 261 -18.27 -1.40 -7.41
C ALA A 261 -17.86 -1.27 -5.93
N MET A 262 -16.56 -1.35 -5.61
CA MET A 262 -16.08 -1.16 -4.23
C MET A 262 -16.24 0.28 -3.73
N THR A 263 -16.04 1.27 -4.60
CA THR A 263 -15.98 2.70 -4.22
C THR A 263 -17.30 3.44 -4.40
N GLY A 264 -18.21 2.93 -5.23
CA GLY A 264 -19.35 3.72 -5.72
C GLY A 264 -18.93 4.84 -6.68
N GLY A 265 -17.70 4.79 -7.22
CA GLY A 265 -17.17 5.71 -8.22
C GLY A 265 -16.02 6.61 -7.74
N ASN A 266 -15.95 6.95 -6.45
CA ASN A 266 -14.85 7.72 -5.88
C ASN A 266 -14.74 7.53 -4.36
N PHE A 267 -13.58 7.86 -3.78
CA PHE A 267 -13.38 7.94 -2.33
C PHE A 267 -12.36 9.04 -2.02
N LYS A 268 -12.43 9.60 -0.80
CA LYS A 268 -11.43 10.52 -0.28
C LYS A 268 -10.17 9.72 0.10
N SER A 269 -9.04 10.05 -0.51
CA SER A 269 -7.73 9.54 -0.08
C SER A 269 -7.08 10.50 0.89
N GLU A 270 -6.23 9.97 1.77
CA GLU A 270 -5.36 10.82 2.58
C GLU A 270 -4.35 11.60 1.74
N THR A 271 -3.78 12.64 2.34
CA THR A 271 -2.86 13.58 1.66
C THR A 271 -1.45 13.58 2.26
N ILE A 272 -1.17 12.75 3.27
CA ILE A 272 0.19 12.59 3.79
C ILE A 272 1.11 12.15 2.63
N PRO A 273 2.23 12.87 2.40
CA PRO A 273 3.20 12.44 1.41
C PRO A 273 3.68 11.03 1.72
N VAL A 274 3.62 10.12 0.74
CA VAL A 274 4.01 8.72 0.98
C VAL A 274 5.50 8.56 1.34
N SER A 275 6.31 9.61 1.12
CA SER A 275 7.69 9.71 1.59
C SER A 275 7.81 9.89 3.12
N ALA A 276 6.87 10.58 3.76
CA ALA A 276 6.83 10.73 5.22
C ALA A 276 6.50 9.40 5.90
N ILE A 277 5.63 8.61 5.28
CA ILE A 277 5.21 7.27 5.74
C ILE A 277 6.43 6.34 5.87
N GLY A 278 7.34 6.37 4.89
CA GLY A 278 8.57 5.57 4.92
C GLY A 278 9.49 5.89 6.10
N ALA A 279 9.61 7.17 6.46
CA ALA A 279 10.50 7.61 7.54
C ALA A 279 10.09 7.11 8.93
N ASN A 280 8.80 6.84 9.14
CA ASN A 280 8.27 6.39 10.43
C ASN A 280 8.34 4.89 10.66
N GLN A 281 8.72 4.09 9.66
CA GLN A 281 8.66 2.64 9.79
C GLN A 281 9.47 2.10 10.96
N VAL A 282 10.65 2.66 11.24
CA VAL A 282 11.48 2.22 12.37
C VAL A 282 10.75 2.47 13.69
N LYS A 283 10.14 3.66 13.85
CA LYS A 283 9.39 4.03 15.04
C LYS A 283 8.17 3.11 15.23
N VAL A 284 7.41 2.88 14.15
CA VAL A 284 6.24 2.01 14.18
C VAL A 284 6.63 0.57 14.46
N GLN A 285 7.71 0.06 13.88
CA GLN A 285 8.19 -1.29 14.19
C GLN A 285 8.48 -1.44 15.70
N GLN A 286 9.13 -0.45 16.31
CA GLN A 286 9.37 -0.45 17.75
C GLN A 286 8.06 -0.39 18.57
N MET A 287 7.03 0.33 18.10
CA MET A 287 5.70 0.32 18.73
C MET A 287 5.07 -1.08 18.65
N LEU A 288 5.12 -1.73 17.48
CA LEU A 288 4.60 -3.08 17.28
C LEU A 288 5.28 -4.09 18.22
N ASP A 289 6.60 -4.00 18.37
CA ASP A 289 7.37 -4.84 19.27
C ASP A 289 6.92 -4.64 20.74
N ARG A 290 6.68 -3.39 21.17
CA ARG A 290 6.21 -3.07 22.53
C ARG A 290 4.81 -3.59 22.82
N VAL A 291 3.89 -3.49 21.86
CA VAL A 291 2.50 -3.93 22.04
C VAL A 291 2.29 -5.41 21.73
N GLY A 292 3.34 -6.13 21.30
CA GLY A 292 3.27 -7.56 21.02
C GLY A 292 2.53 -7.90 19.72
N TYR A 293 2.51 -6.99 18.74
CA TYR A 293 1.93 -7.25 17.42
C TYR A 293 2.92 -8.08 16.59
N LYS A 294 2.61 -9.37 16.41
CA LYS A 294 3.43 -10.33 15.62
C LYS A 294 3.35 -10.10 14.11
#